data_AF-A0A383DL86-F1
#
_entry.id   AF-A0A383DL86-F1
#
_cell.length_a   1.000
_cell.length_b   1.000
_cell.length_c   1.000
_cell.angle_alpha   90.00
_cell.angle_beta   90.00
_cell.angle_gamma   90.00
#
_symmetry.space_group_name_H-M   'P 1'
#
loop_
_entity.id
_entity.type
_entity.pdbx_description
1 polymer ?
#
loop_
_entity_poly.entity_id
_entity_poly.type
_entity_poly.pdbx_seq_one_letter_code
_entity_poly.pdbx_strand_id
1 'polypeptide(L)'
;MAEILGVGLTHSPSLIAPDELKNYSLTRALSNNDRIPAERKNPESWPNAMRAEWGDDQGYTSAKIHRSKLVDGFRRLRTEIDAFKPDVVLVWGDDQYENFKEDIIPAFCIMAYEEFE
;
A
#
# COMPACT_ATOMS: atom_id res chain seq x y z
N MET A 1 -24.43 21.65 -14.41
CA MET A 1 -22.95 21.79 -14.37
C MET A 1 -22.39 20.43 -14.07
N ALA A 2 -21.26 20.05 -14.66
CA ALA A 2 -20.58 18.82 -14.25
C ALA A 2 -19.97 19.03 -12.86
N GLU A 3 -20.05 18.01 -12.00
CA GLU A 3 -19.47 17.98 -10.66
C GLU A 3 -18.28 17.02 -10.63
N ILE A 4 -17.30 17.29 -9.76
CA ILE A 4 -16.09 16.47 -9.61
C ILE A 4 -15.88 16.19 -8.13
N LEU A 5 -15.77 14.90 -7.79
CA LEU A 5 -15.34 14.44 -6.47
C LEU A 5 -13.89 13.95 -6.53
N GLY A 6 -13.00 14.60 -5.79
CA GLY A 6 -11.63 14.14 -5.57
C GLY A 6 -11.53 13.28 -4.32
N VAL A 7 -11.03 12.04 -4.46
CA VAL A 7 -10.80 11.11 -3.34
C VAL A 7 -9.42 10.46 -3.47
N GLY A 8 -8.82 10.07 -2.35
CA GLY A 8 -7.52 9.42 -2.35
C GLY A 8 -7.20 8.73 -1.04
N LEU A 9 -6.51 7.60 -1.13
CA LEU A 9 -5.95 6.85 0.00
C LEU A 9 -4.57 6.30 -0.38
N THR A 10 -3.94 5.53 0.52
CA THR A 10 -2.67 4.87 0.24
C THR A 10 -2.79 3.87 -0.92
N HIS A 11 -1.76 3.84 -1.76
CA HIS A 11 -1.53 2.79 -2.76
C HIS A 11 -0.74 1.60 -2.20
N SER A 12 -0.64 1.47 -0.85
CA SER A 12 0.19 0.44 -0.22
C SER A 12 -0.30 -0.97 -0.58
N PRO A 13 0.54 -1.83 -1.20
CA PRO A 13 0.15 -3.18 -1.60
C PRO A 13 -0.06 -4.12 -0.40
N SER A 14 0.23 -3.66 0.82
CA SER A 14 0.30 -4.47 2.04
C SER A 14 -1.02 -5.15 2.42
N LEU A 15 -2.15 -4.76 1.83
CA LEU A 15 -3.46 -5.34 2.12
C LEU A 15 -3.75 -6.68 1.42
N ILE A 16 -2.97 -7.04 0.39
CA ILE A 16 -3.13 -8.29 -0.37
C ILE A 16 -2.81 -9.55 0.45
N ALA A 17 -1.89 -9.44 1.41
CA ALA A 17 -1.44 -10.57 2.21
C ALA A 17 -2.15 -10.61 3.58
N PRO A 18 -2.39 -11.82 4.14
CA PRO A 18 -2.77 -11.98 5.53
C PRO A 18 -1.69 -11.47 6.49
N ASP A 19 -2.09 -10.87 7.62
CA ASP A 19 -1.16 -10.32 8.61
C ASP A 19 -0.30 -11.42 9.25
N GLU A 20 -0.81 -12.66 9.32
CA GLU A 20 -0.16 -13.85 9.90
C GLU A 20 1.12 -14.22 9.17
N LEU A 21 1.23 -13.90 7.88
CA LEU A 21 2.46 -14.12 7.10
C LEU A 21 3.59 -13.18 7.53
N LYS A 22 3.28 -12.15 8.32
CA LYS A 22 4.21 -11.12 8.77
C LYS A 22 5.07 -10.54 7.64
N ASN A 23 4.51 -10.47 6.43
CA ASN A 23 5.27 -10.17 5.20
C ASN A 23 5.25 -8.67 4.85
N TYR A 24 5.34 -7.82 5.87
CA TYR A 24 5.41 -6.36 5.69
C TYR A 24 6.76 -5.94 5.10
N SER A 25 6.86 -4.70 4.62
CA SER A 25 8.08 -4.21 3.97
C SER A 25 9.32 -4.28 4.86
N LEU A 26 9.16 -4.04 6.17
CA LEU A 26 10.27 -4.10 7.12
C LEU A 26 10.81 -5.53 7.30
N THR A 27 9.95 -6.53 7.54
CA THR A 27 10.38 -7.93 7.69
C THR A 27 11.02 -8.46 6.41
N ARG A 28 10.45 -8.13 5.24
CA ARG A 28 11.07 -8.45 3.94
C ARG A 28 12.46 -7.84 3.80
N ALA A 29 12.62 -6.58 4.17
CA ALA A 29 13.92 -5.91 4.12
C ALA A 29 14.93 -6.56 5.08
N LEU A 30 14.53 -6.87 6.32
CA LEU A 30 15.42 -7.49 7.31
C LEU A 30 15.89 -8.88 6.86
N SER A 31 14.99 -9.69 6.30
CA SER A 31 15.28 -11.06 5.87
C SER A 31 16.09 -11.13 4.58
N ASN A 32 15.81 -10.28 3.59
CA ASN A 32 16.31 -10.46 2.23
C ASN A 32 17.37 -9.44 1.80
N ASN A 33 17.65 -8.41 2.61
CA ASN A 33 18.61 -7.37 2.25
C ASN A 33 19.96 -7.56 2.94
N ASP A 34 20.94 -8.06 2.19
CA ASP A 34 22.32 -8.26 2.66
C ASP A 34 23.12 -6.95 2.76
N ARG A 35 22.58 -5.84 2.23
CA ARG A 35 23.20 -4.52 2.35
C ARG A 35 22.94 -3.86 3.70
N ILE A 36 22.00 -4.38 4.50
CA ILE A 36 21.73 -3.86 5.84
C ILE A 36 22.73 -4.50 6.81
N PRO A 37 23.59 -3.70 7.48
CA PRO A 37 24.53 -4.24 8.46
C PRO A 37 23.83 -5.02 9.58
N ALA A 38 24.47 -6.08 10.09
CA ALA A 38 23.85 -6.99 11.06
C ALA A 38 23.41 -6.27 12.35
N GLU A 39 24.19 -5.29 12.81
CA GLU A 39 23.86 -4.47 13.97
C GLU A 39 22.61 -3.61 13.76
N ARG A 40 22.32 -3.21 12.52
CA ARG A 40 21.11 -2.45 12.16
C ARG A 40 19.88 -3.35 12.03
N LYS A 41 20.07 -4.66 11.87
CA LYS A 41 18.97 -5.65 11.90
C LYS A 41 18.54 -5.98 13.33
N ASN A 42 19.34 -5.65 14.34
CA ASN A 42 19.00 -5.87 15.75
C ASN A 42 17.98 -4.83 16.25
N PRO A 43 16.78 -5.23 16.72
CA PRO A 43 15.78 -4.32 17.27
C PRO A 43 16.26 -3.43 18.41
N GLU A 44 17.23 -3.90 19.22
CA GLU A 44 17.82 -3.10 20.30
C GLU A 44 18.54 -1.85 19.79
N SER A 45 18.98 -1.85 18.53
CA SER A 45 19.63 -0.69 17.90
C SER A 45 18.64 0.36 17.37
N TRP A 46 17.33 0.05 17.35
CA TRP A 46 16.33 0.89 16.68
C TRP A 46 15.89 2.09 17.52
N PRO A 47 15.20 3.09 16.92
CA PRO A 47 14.53 4.13 17.69
C PRO A 47 13.44 3.55 18.60
N ASN A 48 13.18 4.20 19.75
CA ASN A 48 12.16 3.78 20.73
C ASN A 48 10.79 3.48 20.10
N ALA A 49 10.33 4.37 19.21
CA ALA A 49 9.02 4.21 18.55
C ALA A 49 8.96 2.93 17.70
N MET A 50 10.05 2.60 17.00
CA MET A 50 10.13 1.41 16.17
C MET A 50 10.14 0.13 17.01
N ARG A 51 10.88 0.12 18.14
CA ARG A 51 10.83 -0.99 19.10
C ARG A 51 9.43 -1.19 19.67
N ALA A 52 8.74 -0.10 20.01
CA ALA A 52 7.38 -0.17 20.54
C ALA A 52 6.39 -0.74 19.53
N GLU A 53 6.49 -0.36 18.25
CA GLU A 53 5.64 -0.94 17.19
C GLU A 53 6.01 -2.38 16.87
N TRP A 54 7.30 -2.74 16.96
CA TRP A 54 7.78 -4.11 16.75
C TRP A 54 7.36 -5.05 17.88
N GLY A 55 7.41 -4.57 19.13
CA GLY A 55 7.04 -5.34 20.32
C GLY A 55 7.72 -6.72 20.39
N ASP A 56 7.08 -7.63 21.13
CA ASP A 56 7.53 -9.01 21.28
C ASP A 56 6.96 -9.94 20.19
N ASP A 57 6.07 -9.42 19.33
CA ASP A 57 5.38 -10.18 18.28
C ASP A 57 5.87 -9.84 16.86
N GLN A 58 7.00 -9.16 16.76
CA GLN A 58 7.62 -8.72 15.50
C GLN A 58 6.74 -7.79 14.66
N GLY A 59 5.85 -7.02 15.30
CA GLY A 59 5.02 -6.00 14.68
C GLY A 59 3.65 -6.50 14.23
N TYR A 60 3.25 -7.72 14.59
CA TYR A 60 1.97 -8.29 14.18
C TYR A 60 0.78 -7.50 14.71
N THR A 61 0.78 -7.13 15.99
CA THR A 61 -0.28 -6.32 16.59
C THR A 61 -0.38 -4.95 15.93
N SER A 62 0.76 -4.29 15.68
CA SER A 62 0.82 -3.00 15.00
C SER A 62 0.32 -3.10 13.55
N ALA A 63 0.67 -4.16 12.83
CA ALA A 63 0.22 -4.41 11.46
C ALA A 63 -1.32 -4.54 11.39
N LYS A 64 -1.95 -5.26 12.32
CA LYS A 64 -3.42 -5.37 12.38
C LYS A 64 -4.10 -4.03 12.61
N ILE A 65 -3.58 -3.22 13.52
CA ILE A 65 -4.10 -1.88 13.80
C ILE A 65 -3.97 -1.00 12.56
N HIS A 66 -2.80 -1.06 11.89
CA HIS A 66 -2.57 -0.33 10.65
C HIS A 66 -3.54 -0.76 9.54
N ARG A 67 -3.71 -2.08 9.34
CA ARG A 67 -4.67 -2.65 8.39
C ARG A 67 -6.08 -2.13 8.63
N SER A 68 -6.55 -2.15 9.88
CA SER A 68 -7.90 -1.62 10.21
C SER A 68 -8.06 -0.17 9.77
N LYS A 69 -7.08 0.70 10.08
CA LYS A 69 -7.13 2.11 9.68
C LYS A 69 -7.21 2.28 8.17
N LEU A 70 -6.44 1.49 7.41
CA LEU A 70 -6.48 1.54 5.95
C LEU A 70 -7.84 1.08 5.41
N VAL A 71 -8.33 -0.07 5.87
CA VAL A 71 -9.61 -0.63 5.41
C VAL A 71 -10.78 0.30 5.76
N ASP A 72 -10.77 0.91 6.94
CA ASP A 72 -11.81 1.87 7.33
C ASP A 72 -11.78 3.12 6.45
N GLY A 73 -10.59 3.58 6.05
CA GLY A 73 -10.41 4.62 5.04
C GLY A 73 -11.01 4.23 3.68
N PHE A 74 -10.72 3.03 3.18
CA PHE A 74 -11.30 2.53 1.92
C PHE A 74 -12.83 2.43 1.99
N ARG A 75 -13.38 1.95 3.10
CA ARG A 75 -14.84 1.90 3.31
C ARG A 75 -15.45 3.29 3.25
N ARG A 76 -14.83 4.28 3.91
CA ARG A 76 -15.30 5.66 3.86
C ARG A 76 -15.28 6.20 2.44
N LEU A 77 -14.16 6.06 1.71
CA LEU A 77 -14.09 6.51 0.33
C LEU A 77 -15.13 5.85 -0.55
N ARG A 78 -15.38 4.55 -0.37
CA ARG A 78 -16.44 3.84 -1.08
C ARG A 78 -17.81 4.44 -0.81
N THR A 79 -18.13 4.76 0.45
CA THR A 79 -19.38 5.43 0.82
C THR A 79 -19.53 6.79 0.14
N GLU A 80 -18.47 7.61 0.10
CA GLU A 80 -18.51 8.92 -0.57
C GLU A 80 -18.70 8.78 -2.09
N ILE A 81 -18.00 7.84 -2.72
CA ILE A 81 -18.14 7.55 -4.16
C ILE A 81 -19.58 7.09 -4.47
N ASP A 82 -20.14 6.19 -3.65
CA ASP A 82 -21.51 5.69 -3.84
C ASP A 82 -22.57 6.79 -3.64
N ALA A 83 -22.35 7.70 -2.68
CA ALA A 83 -23.23 8.84 -2.47
C ALA A 83 -23.15 9.84 -3.64
N PHE A 84 -21.96 10.03 -4.21
CA PHE A 84 -21.72 10.91 -5.34
C PHE A 84 -22.33 10.40 -6.65
N LYS A 85 -22.45 9.06 -6.82
CA LYS A 85 -23.02 8.41 -8.02
C LYS A 85 -22.37 8.89 -9.32
N PRO A 86 -21.05 8.73 -9.49
CA PRO A 86 -20.36 9.19 -10.68
C PRO A 86 -20.79 8.41 -11.93
N ASP A 87 -20.91 9.11 -13.05
CA ASP A 87 -21.07 8.48 -14.37
C ASP A 87 -19.75 7.84 -14.85
N VAL A 88 -18.60 8.38 -14.41
CA VAL A 88 -17.25 7.93 -14.77
C VAL A 88 -16.33 8.00 -13.56
N VAL A 89 -15.51 6.96 -13.37
CA VAL A 89 -14.42 6.95 -12.38
C VAL A 89 -13.08 6.99 -13.11
N LEU A 90 -12.31 8.05 -12.91
CA LEU A 90 -10.93 8.15 -13.39
C LEU A 90 -9.96 7.78 -12.25
N VAL A 91 -9.21 6.71 -12.44
CA VAL A 91 -8.20 6.23 -11.48
C VAL A 91 -6.81 6.61 -12.00
N TRP A 92 -6.01 7.23 -11.13
CA TRP A 92 -4.61 7.56 -11.40
C TRP A 92 -3.71 6.59 -10.64
N GLY A 93 -2.75 6.00 -11.34
CA GLY A 93 -1.74 5.10 -10.79
C GLY A 93 -0.45 5.20 -11.58
N ASP A 94 0.62 4.69 -11.00
CA ASP A 94 1.86 4.43 -11.71
C ASP A 94 1.92 2.96 -12.16
N ASP A 95 2.62 2.71 -13.26
CA ASP A 95 2.87 1.34 -13.71
C ASP A 95 3.99 0.74 -12.86
N GLN A 96 3.69 -0.32 -12.11
CA GLN A 96 4.64 -1.00 -11.22
C GLN A 96 5.47 -2.06 -11.98
N TYR A 97 5.93 -1.74 -13.19
CA TYR A 97 6.60 -2.67 -14.12
C TYR A 97 5.68 -3.80 -14.60
N GLU A 98 4.40 -3.48 -14.82
CA GLU A 98 3.35 -4.45 -15.14
C GLU A 98 3.06 -4.42 -16.64
N ASN A 99 2.76 -3.24 -17.18
CA ASN A 99 2.42 -3.03 -18.58
C ASN A 99 3.61 -2.50 -19.40
N PHE A 100 4.45 -1.67 -18.79
CA PHE A 100 5.64 -1.09 -19.42
C PHE A 100 6.89 -1.54 -18.69
N LYS A 101 7.91 -1.93 -19.44
CA LYS A 101 9.12 -2.51 -18.85
C LYS A 101 10.37 -1.78 -19.34
N GLU A 102 11.04 -2.30 -20.35
CA GLU A 102 12.35 -1.81 -20.76
C GLU A 102 12.29 -0.73 -21.85
N ASP A 103 11.21 -0.69 -22.63
CA ASP A 103 11.02 0.26 -23.74
C ASP A 103 9.60 0.84 -23.78
N ILE A 104 9.43 1.88 -24.61
CA ILE A 104 8.15 2.55 -24.84
C ILE A 104 7.48 2.99 -23.53
N ILE A 105 8.21 3.71 -22.68
CA ILE A 105 7.71 4.23 -21.40
C ILE A 105 7.07 5.60 -21.64
N PRO A 106 5.72 5.72 -21.69
CA PRO A 106 5.08 6.98 -22.01
C PRO A 106 5.05 7.90 -20.78
N ALA A 107 5.02 9.22 -21.02
CA ALA A 107 4.79 10.19 -19.93
C ALA A 107 3.35 10.09 -19.37
N PHE A 108 2.38 9.74 -20.22
CA PHE A 108 0.99 9.48 -19.87
C PHE A 108 0.44 8.34 -20.72
N CYS A 109 -0.34 7.45 -20.10
CA CYS A 109 -1.07 6.39 -20.78
C CYS A 109 -2.51 6.32 -20.25
N ILE A 110 -3.44 5.91 -21.11
CA ILE A 110 -4.83 5.63 -20.73
C ILE A 110 -5.07 4.14 -20.96
N MET A 111 -5.40 3.43 -19.88
CA MET A 111 -5.69 2.00 -19.91
C MET A 111 -7.18 1.79 -20.21
N ALA A 112 -7.54 1.87 -21.50
CA ALA A 112 -8.92 1.75 -21.98
C ALA A 112 -9.25 0.33 -22.47
N TYR A 113 -9.03 -0.66 -21.61
CA TYR A 113 -9.39 -2.04 -21.88
C TYR A 113 -10.91 -2.24 -21.87
N GLU A 114 -11.42 -3.18 -22.66
CA GLU A 114 -12.84 -3.54 -22.68
C GLU A 114 -13.26 -4.17 -21.34
N GLU A 115 -12.39 -5.01 -20.77
CA GLU A 115 -12.54 -5.64 -19.45
C GLU A 115 -11.16 -5.71 -18.75
N PHE A 116 -11.16 -5.82 -17.41
CA PHE A 116 -9.97 -6.11 -16.59
C PHE A 116 -10.06 -7.58 -16.13
N GLU A 117 -8.98 -8.35 -16.31
CA GLU A 117 -8.80 -9.70 -15.72
C GLU A 117 -8.24 -9.65 -14.29
#